data_AF-A0A4S4DUJ4-F1
#
_entry.id   AF-A0A4S4DUJ4-F1
#
_cell.length_a   1.000
_cell.length_b   1.000
_cell.length_c   1.000
_cell.angle_alpha   90.00
_cell.angle_beta   90.00
_cell.angle_gamma   90.00
#
_symmetry.space_group_name_H-M   'P 1'
#
loop_
_entity.id
_entity.type
_entity.pdbx_description
1 polymer ?
#
loop_
_entity_poly.entity_id
_entity_poly.type
_entity_poly.pdbx_seq_one_letter_code
_entity_poly.pdbx_strand_id
1 'polypeptide(L)'
;MYPNDPNVPDFLFPYPVRVSPYWYAYPHPVITSSGTKKGESFLADVNTKLTNKNITTDIKVDTNSNLFTTITIDEPAPGLKTIFSFIVPDQRSGKVELQYLHEYAGISTSIGLTASPIVNFSGVAGNNIVSLGTDISFDTASGNITKCNAGFSFSKSDLITSLTLNDKGDALVASYYHTVSPLTSTAVGAELKHSFSNNDNSLTIGTQHALDPLTTVKARVDNFGKASALIQHEWRPKSLFTISGEVDTRAIEKSAKIGLALALKP
;
A
#
# COMPACT_ATOMS: atom_id res chain seq x y z
N MET A 1 -6.64 3.92 -7.72
CA MET A 1 -5.34 3.25 -7.47
C MET A 1 -5.64 1.95 -6.74
N TYR A 2 -5.50 0.80 -7.39
CA TYR A 2 -5.75 -0.50 -6.75
C TYR A 2 -4.70 -0.70 -5.65
N PRO A 3 -5.08 -0.89 -4.37
CA PRO A 3 -4.12 -0.95 -3.27
C PRO A 3 -3.22 -2.21 -3.23
N ASN A 4 -3.17 -3.02 -4.30
CA ASN A 4 -2.51 -4.33 -4.30
C ASN A 4 -1.95 -4.74 -5.68
N ASP A 5 -1.54 -3.78 -6.52
CA ASP A 5 -0.78 -4.11 -7.72
C ASP A 5 0.68 -4.42 -7.33
N PRO A 6 1.18 -5.66 -7.54
CA PRO A 6 2.57 -6.02 -7.24
C PRO A 6 3.61 -5.25 -8.07
N ASN A 7 3.19 -4.47 -9.07
CA ASN A 7 4.05 -3.66 -9.93
C ASN A 7 4.15 -2.19 -9.49
N VAL A 8 3.46 -1.77 -8.43
CA VAL A 8 3.72 -0.47 -7.81
C VAL A 8 4.97 -0.60 -6.94
N PRO A 9 6.04 0.17 -7.17
CA PRO A 9 7.22 0.12 -6.32
C PRO A 9 6.89 0.66 -4.92
N ASP A 10 6.42 -0.20 -4.02
CA ASP A 10 6.35 0.11 -2.59
C ASP A 10 7.79 0.21 -2.06
N PHE A 11 8.31 1.44 -2.03
CA PHE A 11 9.61 1.78 -1.44
C PHE A 11 9.54 2.02 0.08
N LEU A 12 8.34 1.96 0.67
CA LEU A 12 8.10 2.21 2.09
C LEU A 12 7.97 0.89 2.86
N PHE A 13 9.04 0.46 3.52
CA PHE A 13 8.98 -0.59 4.55
C PHE A 13 9.18 0.05 5.93
N PRO A 14 8.43 -0.45 6.92
CA PRO A 14 8.97 -1.58 7.67
C PRO A 14 7.94 -2.70 7.79
N TYR A 15 8.17 -3.85 7.13
CA TYR A 15 7.48 -5.08 7.50
C TYR A 15 8.22 -5.74 8.66
N PRO A 16 7.55 -6.07 9.78
CA PRO A 16 8.05 -7.07 10.70
C PRO A 16 7.88 -8.46 10.04
N VAL A 17 8.46 -9.49 10.67
CA VAL A 17 8.52 -10.86 10.13
C VAL A 17 7.14 -11.31 9.66
N ARG A 18 6.85 -11.41 8.36
CA ARG A 18 5.51 -11.80 7.88
C ARG A 18 5.56 -13.19 7.26
N VAL A 19 4.88 -14.15 7.88
CA VAL A 19 4.71 -15.50 7.31
C VAL A 19 3.33 -15.60 6.67
N SER A 20 3.21 -15.73 5.35
CA SER A 20 1.89 -15.83 4.69
C SER A 20 1.70 -17.08 3.84
N PRO A 21 1.10 -18.17 4.37
CA PRO A 21 0.68 -19.30 3.58
C PRO A 21 -0.64 -19.01 2.83
N TYR A 22 -0.66 -19.27 1.52
CA TYR A 22 -1.86 -19.28 0.70
C TYR A 22 -2.40 -20.72 0.60
N TRP A 23 -3.72 -20.91 0.56
CA TRP A 23 -4.32 -22.22 0.24
C TRP A 23 -5.30 -22.07 -0.92
N TYR A 24 -5.21 -22.94 -1.94
CA TYR A 24 -6.21 -23.06 -3.00
C TYR A 24 -6.90 -24.42 -2.91
N ALA A 25 -8.23 -24.40 -2.90
CA ALA A 25 -9.05 -25.50 -3.37
C ALA A 25 -9.98 -24.92 -4.43
N TYR A 26 -10.14 -25.55 -5.58
CA TYR A 26 -11.10 -25.11 -6.60
C TYR A 26 -12.40 -25.91 -6.42
N PRO A 27 -13.61 -25.29 -6.40
CA PRO A 27 -13.94 -23.86 -6.39
C PRO A 27 -14.21 -23.40 -4.95
N HIS A 28 -13.17 -23.00 -4.21
CA HIS A 28 -13.27 -22.75 -2.76
C HIS A 28 -12.46 -21.50 -2.33
N PRO A 29 -12.78 -20.91 -1.16
CA PRO A 29 -12.19 -19.68 -0.64
C PRO A 29 -10.65 -19.68 -0.59
N VAL A 30 -10.04 -18.53 -0.87
CA VAL A 30 -8.61 -18.28 -0.68
C VAL A 30 -8.37 -17.91 0.78
N ILE A 31 -7.62 -18.74 1.50
CA ILE A 31 -7.24 -18.45 2.88
C ILE A 31 -5.77 -18.02 2.90
N THR A 32 -5.51 -16.90 3.54
CA THR A 32 -4.17 -16.37 3.81
C THR A 32 -4.03 -16.19 5.31
N SER A 33 -3.16 -16.96 5.95
CA SER A 33 -2.74 -16.65 7.32
C SER A 33 -1.60 -15.64 7.26
N SER A 34 -1.45 -14.77 8.24
CA SER A 34 -0.22 -14.02 8.43
C SER A 34 0.18 -13.94 9.90
N GLY A 35 1.45 -14.21 10.18
CA GLY A 35 2.01 -14.13 11.53
C GLY A 35 3.15 -13.13 11.56
N THR A 36 3.13 -12.23 12.53
CA THR A 36 4.07 -11.12 12.68
C THR A 36 4.58 -10.97 14.11
N LYS A 37 5.90 -11.15 14.30
CA LYS A 37 6.56 -10.88 15.58
C LYS A 37 7.20 -9.50 15.57
N LYS A 38 6.81 -8.64 16.51
CA LYS A 38 7.39 -7.31 16.71
C LYS A 38 7.81 -7.15 18.17
N GLY A 39 9.11 -7.27 18.44
CA GLY A 39 9.61 -7.32 19.82
C GLY A 39 9.06 -8.53 20.57
N GLU A 40 8.42 -8.29 21.72
CA GLU A 40 7.74 -9.32 22.52
C GLU A 40 6.30 -9.61 22.06
N SER A 41 5.73 -8.75 21.21
CA SER A 41 4.36 -8.91 20.71
C SER A 41 4.28 -9.82 19.49
N PHE A 42 3.28 -10.70 19.48
CA PHE A 42 2.90 -11.52 18.33
C PHE A 42 1.53 -11.07 17.84
N LEU A 43 1.48 -10.62 16.59
CA LEU A 43 0.26 -10.30 15.88
C LEU A 43 0.05 -11.38 14.83
N ALA A 44 -1.15 -11.92 14.75
CA ALA A 44 -1.52 -12.81 13.67
C ALA A 44 -2.86 -12.37 13.08
N ASP A 45 -3.03 -12.61 11.80
CA ASP A 45 -4.31 -12.46 11.14
C ASP A 45 -4.58 -13.65 10.21
N VAL A 46 -5.86 -13.91 9.99
CA VAL A 46 -6.33 -14.89 9.00
C VAL A 46 -7.29 -14.14 8.09
N ASN A 47 -6.94 -14.04 6.82
CA ASN A 47 -7.82 -13.52 5.79
C ASN A 47 -8.43 -14.68 4.98
N THR A 48 -9.73 -14.59 4.72
CA THR A 48 -10.48 -15.50 3.85
C THR A 48 -11.17 -14.69 2.78
N LYS A 49 -10.79 -14.90 1.52
CA LYS A 49 -11.38 -14.25 0.35
C LYS A 49 -12.18 -15.25 -0.47
N LEU A 50 -13.47 -14.99 -0.62
CA LEU A 50 -14.39 -15.77 -1.44
C LEU A 50 -14.88 -14.90 -2.59
N THR A 51 -14.63 -15.31 -3.83
CA THR A 51 -15.15 -14.66 -5.03
C THR A 51 -16.19 -15.56 -5.67
N ASN A 52 -17.42 -15.09 -5.79
CA ASN A 52 -18.50 -15.75 -6.50
C ASN A 52 -19.10 -14.77 -7.53
N LYS A 53 -18.91 -15.07 -8.81
CA LYS A 53 -19.26 -14.18 -9.93
C LYS A 53 -18.66 -12.77 -9.72
N ASN A 54 -19.52 -11.76 -9.64
CA ASN A 54 -19.14 -10.36 -9.48
C ASN A 54 -19.09 -9.91 -8.01
N ILE A 55 -19.31 -10.81 -7.05
CA ILE A 55 -19.28 -10.50 -5.62
C ILE A 55 -18.03 -11.15 -5.01
N THR A 56 -17.23 -10.35 -4.32
CA THR A 56 -16.08 -10.80 -3.54
C THR A 56 -16.28 -10.44 -2.08
N THR A 57 -16.27 -11.44 -1.22
CA THR A 57 -16.34 -11.28 0.24
C THR A 57 -14.97 -11.60 0.83
N ASP A 58 -14.38 -10.63 1.52
CA ASP A 58 -13.11 -10.73 2.22
C ASP A 58 -13.39 -10.62 3.73
N ILE A 59 -12.94 -11.62 4.48
CA ILE A 59 -13.13 -11.72 5.93
C ILE A 59 -11.76 -11.88 6.56
N LYS A 60 -11.34 -10.87 7.32
CA LYS A 60 -10.09 -10.87 8.06
C LYS A 60 -10.36 -10.89 9.56
N VAL A 61 -9.73 -11.84 10.25
CA VAL A 61 -9.74 -11.97 11.71
C VAL A 61 -8.34 -11.66 12.22
N ASP A 62 -8.22 -10.77 13.22
CA ASP A 62 -6.95 -10.49 13.89
C ASP A 62 -6.87 -11.11 15.30
N THR A 63 -5.67 -11.10 15.90
CA THR A 63 -5.44 -11.55 17.29
C THR A 63 -6.12 -10.68 18.35
N ASN A 64 -6.62 -9.49 17.98
CA ASN A 64 -7.35 -8.60 18.88
C ASN A 64 -8.85 -8.89 18.87
N SER A 65 -9.28 -10.01 18.27
CA SER A 65 -10.68 -10.43 18.12
C SER A 65 -11.53 -9.45 17.29
N ASN A 66 -10.91 -8.67 16.40
CA ASN A 66 -11.62 -7.88 15.41
C ASN A 66 -11.90 -8.72 14.17
N LEU A 67 -13.17 -8.70 13.74
CA LEU A 67 -13.61 -9.31 12.49
C LEU A 67 -13.87 -8.22 11.46
N PHE A 68 -12.92 -8.01 10.56
CA PHE A 68 -13.06 -7.11 9.42
C PHE A 68 -13.76 -7.85 8.28
N THR A 69 -14.89 -7.33 7.84
CA THR A 69 -15.64 -7.89 6.70
C THR A 69 -15.73 -6.84 5.60
N THR A 70 -15.30 -7.20 4.40
CA THR A 70 -15.39 -6.37 3.21
C THR A 70 -16.13 -7.11 2.11
N ILE A 71 -17.23 -6.56 1.62
CA ILE A 71 -18.02 -7.08 0.51
C ILE A 71 -17.82 -6.13 -0.67
N THR A 72 -17.27 -6.65 -1.75
CA THR A 72 -17.03 -5.93 -3.00
C THR A 72 -17.97 -6.48 -4.07
N ILE A 73 -18.73 -5.59 -4.71
CA ILE A 73 -19.54 -5.89 -5.88
C ILE A 73 -18.88 -5.20 -7.06
N ASP A 74 -18.29 -6.01 -7.94
CA ASP A 74 -17.63 -5.57 -9.16
C ASP A 74 -18.66 -5.40 -10.27
N GLU A 75 -18.53 -4.33 -11.06
CA GLU A 75 -19.39 -4.06 -12.22
C GLU A 75 -20.91 -4.23 -12.01
N PRO A 76 -21.54 -3.64 -10.96
CA PRO A 76 -23.01 -3.51 -10.96
C PRO A 76 -23.52 -2.68 -12.16
N ALA A 77 -22.66 -1.82 -12.71
CA ALA A 77 -22.80 -1.15 -14.00
C ALA A 77 -21.40 -1.05 -14.64
N PRO A 78 -21.27 -0.81 -15.96
CA PRO A 78 -19.98 -0.71 -16.63
C PRO A 78 -19.07 0.33 -15.95
N GLY A 79 -17.89 -0.11 -15.49
CA GLY A 79 -16.91 0.74 -14.80
C GLY A 79 -17.25 1.07 -13.34
N LEU A 80 -18.39 0.65 -12.80
CA LEU A 80 -18.74 0.89 -11.40
C LEU A 80 -18.26 -0.27 -10.52
N LYS A 81 -17.91 0.03 -9.28
CA LYS A 81 -17.54 -0.94 -8.25
C LYS A 81 -18.02 -0.42 -6.90
N THR A 82 -18.73 -1.25 -6.16
CA THR A 82 -19.26 -0.89 -4.83
C THR A 82 -18.59 -1.74 -3.78
N ILE A 83 -18.17 -1.13 -2.68
CA ILE A 83 -17.48 -1.77 -1.57
C ILE A 83 -18.21 -1.41 -0.29
N PHE A 84 -18.55 -2.42 0.49
CA PHE A 84 -19.12 -2.29 1.83
C PHE A 84 -18.15 -2.91 2.82
N SER A 85 -17.75 -2.18 3.86
CA SER A 85 -16.83 -2.67 4.88
C SER A 85 -17.34 -2.36 6.28
N PHE A 86 -17.14 -3.30 7.21
CA PHE A 86 -17.46 -3.12 8.63
C PHE A 86 -16.57 -4.03 9.49
N ILE A 87 -16.48 -3.71 10.76
CA ILE A 87 -15.67 -4.37 11.78
C ILE A 87 -16.60 -4.78 12.92
N VAL A 88 -16.60 -6.05 13.28
CA VAL A 88 -17.36 -6.55 14.45
C VAL A 88 -16.37 -6.74 15.60
N PRO A 89 -16.70 -6.29 16.83
CA PRO A 89 -18.00 -5.81 17.33
C PRO A 89 -18.30 -4.31 17.19
N ASP A 90 -17.44 -3.53 16.52
CA ASP A 90 -17.65 -2.08 16.41
C ASP A 90 -18.83 -1.71 15.49
N GLN A 91 -19.98 -1.40 16.08
CA GLN A 91 -21.19 -1.00 15.35
C GLN A 91 -21.05 0.31 14.58
N ARG A 92 -20.02 1.13 14.85
CA ARG A 92 -19.76 2.41 14.16
C ARG A 92 -18.68 2.28 13.08
N SER A 93 -18.25 1.07 12.75
CA SER A 93 -17.20 0.85 11.76
C SER A 93 -17.70 0.73 10.32
N GLY A 94 -19.02 0.74 10.11
CA GLY A 94 -19.62 0.60 8.79
C GLY A 94 -19.14 1.70 7.85
N LYS A 95 -18.78 1.33 6.62
CA LYS A 95 -18.36 2.25 5.56
C LYS A 95 -18.85 1.72 4.22
N VAL A 96 -19.39 2.62 3.40
CA VAL A 96 -19.75 2.37 2.01
C VAL A 96 -18.79 3.14 1.13
N GLU A 97 -18.29 2.52 0.07
CA GLU A 97 -17.45 3.13 -0.93
C GLU A 97 -17.93 2.76 -2.33
N LEU A 98 -17.95 3.75 -3.22
CA LEU A 98 -18.37 3.65 -4.59
C LEU A 98 -17.23 4.16 -5.47
N GLN A 99 -16.72 3.30 -6.33
CA GLN A 99 -15.65 3.61 -7.28
C GLN A 99 -16.22 3.51 -8.69
N TYR A 100 -16.04 4.56 -9.48
CA TYR A 100 -16.36 4.59 -10.89
C TYR A 100 -15.08 4.79 -11.69
N LEU A 101 -14.73 3.83 -12.53
CA LEU A 101 -13.57 3.86 -13.40
C LEU A 101 -14.03 3.92 -14.85
N HIS A 102 -13.53 4.92 -15.54
CA HIS A 102 -13.67 5.14 -16.97
C HIS A 102 -12.27 5.24 -17.58
N GLU A 103 -12.15 5.08 -18.90
CA GLU A 103 -10.86 4.94 -19.60
C GLU A 103 -9.84 6.05 -19.26
N TYR A 104 -10.32 7.27 -19.01
CA TYR A 104 -9.48 8.45 -18.69
C TYR A 104 -9.79 9.10 -17.34
N ALA A 105 -10.70 8.52 -16.55
CA ALA A 105 -11.13 9.13 -15.30
C ALA A 105 -11.55 8.07 -14.27
N GLY A 106 -11.10 8.23 -13.03
CA GLY A 106 -11.52 7.43 -11.89
C GLY A 106 -12.08 8.32 -10.81
N ILE A 107 -13.27 8.04 -10.30
CA ILE A 107 -13.87 8.73 -9.18
C ILE A 107 -14.09 7.70 -8.08
N SER A 108 -13.72 8.01 -6.84
CA SER A 108 -14.08 7.19 -5.68
C SER A 108 -14.67 8.08 -4.59
N THR A 109 -15.82 7.67 -4.09
CA THR A 109 -16.54 8.33 -3.00
C THR A 109 -16.79 7.31 -1.90
N SER A 110 -16.57 7.69 -0.65
CA SER A 110 -16.91 6.84 0.48
C SER A 110 -17.53 7.62 1.62
N ILE A 111 -18.38 6.95 2.39
CA ILE A 111 -19.09 7.50 3.53
C ILE A 111 -19.07 6.49 4.68
N GLY A 112 -18.72 6.96 5.88
CA GLY A 112 -18.91 6.20 7.11
C GLY A 112 -20.40 6.08 7.48
N LEU A 113 -20.85 4.93 7.94
CA LEU A 113 -22.21 4.68 8.42
C LEU A 113 -22.29 4.89 9.93
N THR A 114 -22.02 6.11 10.37
CA THR A 114 -22.02 6.51 11.78
C THR A 114 -22.88 7.76 11.99
N ALA A 115 -23.11 8.15 13.25
CA ALA A 115 -23.80 9.41 13.57
C ALA A 115 -23.02 10.66 13.12
N SER A 116 -21.72 10.52 12.90
CA SER A 116 -20.79 11.58 12.50
C SER A 116 -19.97 11.08 11.31
N PRO A 117 -20.59 10.95 10.13
CA PRO A 117 -19.93 10.35 8.98
C PRO A 117 -18.79 11.21 8.46
N ILE A 118 -17.67 10.56 8.12
CA ILE A 118 -16.63 11.18 7.32
C ILE A 118 -16.90 10.81 5.87
N VAL A 119 -17.03 11.83 5.03
CA VAL A 119 -17.20 11.67 3.58
C VAL A 119 -15.85 11.86 2.92
N ASN A 120 -15.39 10.87 2.17
CA ASN A 120 -14.19 11.00 1.35
C ASN A 120 -14.59 11.04 -0.12
N PHE A 121 -13.96 11.91 -0.87
CA PHE A 121 -14.13 12.05 -2.30
C PHE A 121 -12.76 12.15 -2.94
N SER A 122 -12.49 11.30 -3.91
CA SER A 122 -11.29 11.31 -4.72
C SER A 122 -11.64 11.25 -6.19
N GLY A 123 -10.86 11.95 -7.00
CA GLY A 123 -11.02 11.99 -8.43
C GLY A 123 -9.65 12.00 -9.08
N VAL A 124 -9.47 11.18 -10.10
CA VAL A 124 -8.30 11.17 -10.97
C VAL A 124 -8.76 11.30 -12.41
N ALA A 125 -8.09 12.13 -13.19
CA ALA A 125 -8.29 12.25 -14.63
C ALA A 125 -6.92 12.25 -15.31
N GLY A 126 -6.78 11.49 -16.38
CA GLY A 126 -5.50 11.32 -17.03
C GLY A 126 -5.51 10.25 -18.10
N ASN A 127 -4.35 10.11 -18.75
CA ASN A 127 -4.06 9.05 -19.69
C ASN A 127 -2.85 8.24 -19.20
N ASN A 128 -2.35 7.33 -20.03
CA ASN A 128 -1.21 6.47 -19.70
C ASN A 128 0.11 7.24 -19.48
N ILE A 129 0.17 8.54 -19.80
CA ILE A 129 1.36 9.38 -19.70
C ILE A 129 1.26 10.39 -18.56
N VAL A 130 0.09 11.01 -18.39
CA VAL A 130 -0.12 12.08 -17.40
C VAL A 130 -1.40 11.82 -16.66
N SER A 131 -1.36 11.93 -15.33
CA SER A 131 -2.57 11.92 -14.51
C SER A 131 -2.56 13.02 -13.47
N LEU A 132 -3.75 13.56 -13.20
CA LEU A 132 -4.03 14.55 -12.18
C LEU A 132 -5.08 13.97 -11.24
N GLY A 133 -4.81 14.02 -9.94
CA GLY A 133 -5.67 13.47 -8.92
C GLY A 133 -5.90 14.43 -7.77
N THR A 134 -7.03 14.28 -7.11
CA THR A 134 -7.34 14.95 -5.85
C THR A 134 -8.02 13.97 -4.90
N ASP A 135 -7.82 14.17 -3.60
CA ASP A 135 -8.43 13.40 -2.53
C ASP A 135 -8.83 14.36 -1.40
N ILE A 136 -10.10 14.37 -1.06
CA ILE A 136 -10.72 15.31 -0.13
C ILE A 136 -11.52 14.52 0.90
N SER A 137 -11.35 14.84 2.18
CA SER A 137 -12.14 14.28 3.27
C SER A 137 -12.86 15.39 4.02
N PHE A 138 -14.15 15.20 4.26
CA PHE A 138 -15.03 16.12 4.96
C PHE A 138 -15.62 15.44 6.19
N ASP A 139 -15.48 16.06 7.35
CA ASP A 139 -16.11 15.62 8.59
C ASP A 139 -17.42 16.36 8.80
N THR A 140 -18.55 15.65 8.76
CA THR A 140 -19.88 16.27 8.89
C THR A 140 -20.18 16.73 10.31
N ALA A 141 -19.47 16.23 11.33
CA ALA A 141 -19.70 16.63 12.72
C ALA A 141 -19.12 18.02 13.01
N SER A 142 -17.90 18.27 12.52
CA SER A 142 -17.23 19.56 12.67
C SER A 142 -17.51 20.53 11.52
N GLY A 143 -18.05 20.05 10.40
CA GLY A 143 -18.26 20.85 9.19
C GLY A 143 -16.95 21.25 8.49
N ASN A 144 -15.83 20.60 8.84
CA ASN A 144 -14.50 20.95 8.35
C ASN A 144 -13.98 19.94 7.33
N ILE A 145 -13.21 20.44 6.37
CA ILE A 145 -12.39 19.60 5.50
C ILE A 145 -11.20 19.11 6.33
N THR A 146 -11.12 17.81 6.57
CA THR A 146 -10.06 17.17 7.37
C THR A 146 -8.84 16.81 6.54
N LYS A 147 -9.04 16.49 5.26
CA LYS A 147 -7.98 16.13 4.31
C LYS A 147 -8.22 16.80 2.98
N CYS A 148 -7.16 17.33 2.37
CA CYS A 148 -7.19 17.86 1.02
C CYS A 148 -5.81 17.61 0.41
N ASN A 149 -5.76 16.69 -0.53
CA ASN A 149 -4.55 16.30 -1.22
C ASN A 149 -4.76 16.49 -2.73
N ALA A 150 -3.68 16.85 -3.41
CA ALA A 150 -3.61 16.95 -4.85
C ALA A 150 -2.38 16.20 -5.35
N GLY A 151 -2.47 15.59 -6.52
CA GLY A 151 -1.40 14.81 -7.09
C GLY A 151 -1.31 15.01 -8.59
N PHE A 152 -0.09 15.00 -9.09
CA PHE A 152 0.25 14.96 -10.50
C PHE A 152 1.22 13.80 -10.68
N SER A 153 1.00 12.96 -11.68
CA SER A 153 1.98 11.96 -12.08
C SER A 153 2.23 12.02 -13.57
N PHE A 154 3.48 11.73 -13.92
CA PHE A 154 3.94 11.55 -15.28
C PHE A 154 4.59 10.18 -15.37
N SER A 155 4.08 9.33 -16.25
CA SER A 155 4.54 7.96 -16.44
C SER A 155 4.92 7.73 -17.90
N LYS A 156 6.15 7.30 -18.13
CA LYS A 156 6.69 6.87 -19.43
C LYS A 156 7.27 5.47 -19.24
N SER A 157 7.46 4.73 -20.33
CA SER A 157 7.91 3.32 -20.34
C SER A 157 8.94 2.95 -19.28
N ASP A 158 9.92 3.83 -19.06
CA ASP A 158 11.06 3.56 -18.17
C ASP A 158 11.17 4.59 -17.02
N LEU A 159 10.21 5.51 -16.90
CA LEU A 159 10.29 6.62 -15.95
C LEU A 159 8.91 6.98 -15.39
N ILE A 160 8.79 7.04 -14.07
CA ILE A 160 7.62 7.57 -13.39
C ILE A 160 8.08 8.71 -12.48
N THR A 161 7.46 9.87 -12.63
CA THR A 161 7.61 10.99 -11.71
C THR A 161 6.25 11.35 -11.14
N SER A 162 6.21 11.74 -9.88
CA SER A 162 5.00 12.19 -9.24
C SER A 162 5.27 13.36 -8.32
N LEU A 163 4.34 14.29 -8.28
CA LEU A 163 4.32 15.41 -7.37
C LEU A 163 3.00 15.38 -6.64
N THR A 164 3.03 15.28 -5.32
CA THR A 164 1.82 15.30 -4.50
C THR A 164 1.92 16.37 -3.44
N LEU A 165 0.82 17.04 -3.19
CA LEU A 165 0.63 18.00 -2.14
C LEU A 165 -0.37 17.40 -1.16
N ASN A 166 0.06 17.18 0.07
CA ASN A 166 -0.68 16.49 1.12
C ASN A 166 -0.96 17.43 2.29
N ASP A 167 -1.77 16.95 3.24
CA ASP A 167 -2.01 17.61 4.52
C ASP A 167 -2.51 19.06 4.37
N LYS A 168 -3.46 19.26 3.45
CA LYS A 168 -4.06 20.57 3.10
C LYS A 168 -3.05 21.59 2.58
N GLY A 169 -1.98 21.13 1.94
CA GLY A 169 -0.94 22.00 1.41
C GLY A 169 0.34 22.04 2.23
N ASP A 170 0.40 21.35 3.37
CA ASP A 170 1.58 21.40 4.24
C ASP A 170 2.75 20.54 3.74
N ALA A 171 2.47 19.37 3.14
CA ALA A 171 3.51 18.42 2.76
C ALA A 171 3.61 18.25 1.25
N LEU A 172 4.67 18.78 0.64
CA LEU A 172 5.00 18.54 -0.76
C LEU A 172 5.90 17.30 -0.88
N VAL A 173 5.50 16.33 -1.69
CA VAL A 173 6.27 15.11 -1.95
C VAL A 173 6.51 14.99 -3.45
N ALA A 174 7.76 14.98 -3.85
CA ALA A 174 8.21 14.72 -5.21
C ALA A 174 8.90 13.36 -5.24
N SER A 175 8.44 12.46 -6.10
CA SER A 175 9.03 11.13 -6.27
C SER A 175 9.46 10.94 -7.73
N TYR A 176 10.57 10.25 -7.90
CA TYR A 176 11.20 9.92 -9.17
C TYR A 176 11.56 8.45 -9.15
N TYR A 177 11.15 7.71 -10.18
CA TYR A 177 11.45 6.30 -10.35
C TYR A 177 11.87 6.05 -11.79
N HIS A 178 13.03 5.41 -11.97
CA HIS A 178 13.58 5.12 -13.28
C HIS A 178 14.04 3.66 -13.36
N THR A 179 13.50 2.94 -14.35
CA THR A 179 13.91 1.59 -14.68
C THR A 179 15.09 1.66 -15.64
N VAL A 180 16.27 1.24 -15.17
CA VAL A 180 17.52 1.28 -15.95
C VAL A 180 17.60 0.08 -16.90
N SER A 181 17.17 -1.09 -16.44
CA SER A 181 17.19 -2.33 -17.22
C SER A 181 16.01 -3.23 -16.83
N PRO A 182 15.02 -3.41 -17.71
CA PRO A 182 13.92 -4.33 -17.49
C PRO A 182 14.37 -5.78 -17.36
N LEU A 183 15.42 -6.18 -18.11
CA LEU A 183 15.94 -7.55 -18.14
C LEU A 183 16.51 -7.98 -16.79
N THR A 184 17.16 -7.06 -16.07
CA THR A 184 17.72 -7.30 -14.73
C THR A 184 16.89 -6.66 -13.62
N SER A 185 15.67 -6.20 -13.95
CA SER A 185 14.78 -5.46 -13.04
C SER A 185 15.49 -4.38 -12.21
N THR A 186 16.52 -3.75 -12.80
CA THR A 186 17.31 -2.70 -12.15
C THR A 186 16.55 -1.41 -12.22
N ALA A 187 16.26 -0.81 -11.07
CA ALA A 187 15.63 0.50 -11.01
C ALA A 187 16.18 1.33 -9.87
N VAL A 188 16.16 2.64 -10.07
CA VAL A 188 16.57 3.63 -9.09
C VAL A 188 15.39 4.55 -8.80
N GLY A 189 15.26 4.94 -7.54
CA GLY A 189 14.21 5.82 -7.08
C GLY A 189 14.76 6.89 -6.16
N ALA A 190 14.13 8.07 -6.18
CA ALA A 190 14.37 9.13 -5.22
C ALA A 190 13.04 9.73 -4.81
N GLU A 191 12.92 10.10 -3.54
CA GLU A 191 11.76 10.79 -2.98
C GLU A 191 12.24 11.96 -2.14
N LEU A 192 11.72 13.15 -2.42
CA LEU A 192 11.92 14.37 -1.68
C LEU A 192 10.59 14.78 -1.06
N LYS A 193 10.54 14.87 0.27
CA LYS A 193 9.41 15.39 1.04
C LYS A 193 9.83 16.68 1.73
N HIS A 194 9.05 17.73 1.51
CA HIS A 194 9.17 19.01 2.19
C HIS A 194 7.90 19.28 2.99
N SER A 195 8.02 19.59 4.29
CA SER A 195 6.91 20.08 5.12
C SER A 195 7.08 21.58 5.34
N PHE A 196 6.09 22.37 4.93
CA PHE A 196 6.11 23.82 5.04
C PHE A 196 5.97 24.30 6.49
N SER A 197 5.15 23.64 7.31
CA SER A 197 4.95 23.96 8.74
C SER A 197 6.22 23.78 9.56
N ASN A 198 6.92 22.66 9.35
CA ASN A 198 8.12 22.35 10.14
C ASN A 198 9.43 22.80 9.45
N ASN A 199 9.33 23.31 8.22
CA ASN A 199 10.46 23.62 7.34
C ASN A 199 11.52 22.52 7.30
N ASP A 200 11.05 21.26 7.28
CA ASP A 200 11.89 20.08 7.31
C ASP A 200 11.89 19.40 5.93
N ASN A 201 13.04 18.85 5.57
CA ASN A 201 13.30 18.21 4.29
C ASN A 201 13.75 16.78 4.53
N SER A 202 13.01 15.83 3.98
CA SER A 202 13.42 14.43 3.92
C SER A 202 13.75 14.06 2.48
N LEU A 203 14.95 13.53 2.27
CA LEU A 203 15.38 12.97 1.00
C LEU A 203 15.67 11.49 1.22
N THR A 204 15.02 10.64 0.44
CA THR A 204 15.24 9.19 0.40
C THR A 204 15.67 8.78 -1.00
N ILE A 205 16.72 7.99 -1.09
CA ILE A 205 17.21 7.41 -2.35
C ILE A 205 17.17 5.90 -2.22
N GLY A 206 16.64 5.22 -3.22
CA GLY A 206 16.49 3.78 -3.27
C GLY A 206 17.01 3.19 -4.58
N THR A 207 17.41 1.94 -4.51
CA THR A 207 17.78 1.13 -5.66
C THR A 207 17.22 -0.27 -5.49
N GLN A 208 16.87 -0.88 -6.61
CA GLN A 208 16.56 -2.31 -6.69
C GLN A 208 17.33 -2.93 -7.84
N HIS A 209 17.70 -4.19 -7.67
CA HIS A 209 18.42 -4.96 -8.67
C HIS A 209 18.08 -6.44 -8.51
N ALA A 210 17.72 -7.12 -9.61
CA ALA A 210 17.66 -8.57 -9.62
C ALA A 210 19.06 -9.14 -9.88
N LEU A 211 19.56 -9.93 -8.93
CA LEU A 211 20.84 -10.65 -9.06
C LEU A 211 20.69 -11.85 -10.00
N ASP A 212 19.54 -12.49 -9.96
CA ASP A 212 19.14 -13.61 -10.81
C ASP A 212 17.60 -13.58 -10.97
N PRO A 213 16.99 -14.43 -11.81
CA PRO A 213 15.54 -14.45 -12.02
C PRO A 213 14.69 -14.76 -10.77
N LEU A 214 15.31 -15.26 -9.69
CA LEU A 214 14.68 -15.67 -8.44
C LEU A 214 15.07 -14.76 -7.26
N THR A 215 16.11 -13.93 -7.39
CA THR A 215 16.72 -13.17 -6.30
C THR A 215 16.73 -11.68 -6.61
N THR A 216 16.02 -10.90 -5.78
CA THR A 216 15.99 -9.43 -5.86
C THR A 216 16.58 -8.81 -4.61
N VAL A 217 17.42 -7.80 -4.80
CA VAL A 217 17.96 -6.97 -3.73
C VAL A 217 17.38 -5.57 -3.86
N LYS A 218 17.01 -4.97 -2.72
CA LYS A 218 16.64 -3.55 -2.65
C LYS A 218 17.43 -2.88 -1.53
N ALA A 219 17.85 -1.65 -1.75
CA ALA A 219 18.49 -0.83 -0.73
C ALA A 219 17.92 0.59 -0.78
N ARG A 220 17.85 1.24 0.37
CA ARG A 220 17.46 2.65 0.48
C ARG A 220 18.25 3.34 1.57
N VAL A 221 18.47 4.63 1.41
CA VAL A 221 19.11 5.50 2.39
C VAL A 221 18.32 6.80 2.49
N ASP A 222 18.11 7.29 3.70
CA ASP A 222 17.54 8.60 3.95
C ASP A 222 18.59 9.62 4.45
N ASN A 223 18.27 10.90 4.33
CA ASN A 223 19.08 12.01 4.83
C ASN A 223 19.13 12.10 6.37
N PHE A 224 18.30 11.32 7.07
CA PHE A 224 18.35 11.17 8.52
C PHE A 224 19.40 10.13 8.96
N GLY A 225 20.06 9.46 8.02
CA GLY A 225 21.11 8.50 8.29
C GLY A 225 20.60 7.07 8.50
N LYS A 226 19.35 6.76 8.15
CA LYS A 226 18.86 5.39 8.16
C LYS A 226 19.13 4.75 6.81
N ALA A 227 19.89 3.66 6.84
CA ALA A 227 20.09 2.78 5.70
C ALA A 227 19.26 1.51 5.91
N SER A 228 18.52 1.09 4.89
CA SER A 228 17.81 -0.19 4.89
C SER A 228 18.17 -1.00 3.66
N ALA A 229 18.31 -2.30 3.82
CA ALA A 229 18.52 -3.24 2.73
C ALA A 229 17.61 -4.45 2.91
N LEU A 230 17.20 -5.06 1.80
CA LEU A 230 16.52 -6.34 1.80
C LEU A 230 17.00 -7.20 0.63
N ILE A 231 17.00 -8.50 0.87
CA ILE A 231 17.18 -9.53 -0.15
C ILE A 231 15.97 -10.45 -0.11
N GLN A 232 15.40 -10.70 -1.28
CA GLN A 232 14.26 -11.58 -1.46
C GLN A 232 14.64 -12.66 -2.46
N HIS A 233 14.42 -13.92 -2.10
CA HIS A 233 14.76 -15.09 -2.90
C HIS A 233 13.55 -16.01 -3.06
N GLU A 234 13.24 -16.37 -4.30
CA GLU A 234 12.22 -17.34 -4.67
C GLU A 234 12.80 -18.76 -4.65
N TRP A 235 12.68 -19.42 -3.51
CA TRP A 235 13.21 -20.78 -3.32
C TRP A 235 12.34 -21.90 -3.92
N ARG A 236 11.04 -21.62 -4.15
CA ARG A 236 10.07 -22.47 -4.84
C ARG A 236 9.10 -21.58 -5.62
N PRO A 237 8.49 -22.06 -6.72
CA PRO A 237 7.55 -21.27 -7.50
C PRO A 237 6.52 -20.55 -6.63
N LYS A 238 6.52 -19.23 -6.67
CA LYS A 238 5.62 -18.33 -5.92
C LYS A 238 5.76 -18.36 -4.39
N SER A 239 6.79 -19.01 -3.86
CA SER A 239 7.16 -18.98 -2.44
C SER A 239 8.44 -18.16 -2.26
N LEU A 240 8.38 -17.15 -1.40
CA LEU A 240 9.42 -16.14 -1.26
C LEU A 240 9.99 -16.14 0.16
N PHE A 241 11.30 -16.06 0.23
CA PHE A 241 12.04 -15.85 1.46
C PHE A 241 12.69 -14.47 1.41
N THR A 242 12.45 -13.63 2.42
CA THR A 242 12.96 -12.26 2.47
C THR A 242 13.71 -12.01 3.76
N ILE A 243 14.93 -11.49 3.67
CA ILE A 243 15.70 -10.98 4.79
C ILE A 243 15.80 -9.47 4.61
N SER A 244 15.54 -8.70 5.68
CA SER A 244 15.69 -7.25 5.68
C SER A 244 16.50 -6.77 6.88
N GLY A 245 17.18 -5.65 6.71
CA GLY A 245 17.97 -4.99 7.74
C GLY A 245 17.80 -3.47 7.66
N GLU A 246 17.71 -2.81 8.81
CA GLU A 246 17.73 -1.36 8.95
C GLU A 246 18.78 -0.97 10.00
N VAL A 247 19.64 -0.02 9.64
CA VAL A 247 20.70 0.51 10.49
C VAL A 247 20.57 2.03 10.53
N ASP A 248 20.58 2.58 11.74
CA ASP A 248 20.67 4.03 11.96
C ASP A 248 22.16 4.40 12.09
N THR A 249 22.72 5.00 11.04
CA THR A 249 24.14 5.36 10.99
C THR A 249 24.50 6.53 11.92
N ARG A 250 23.52 7.29 12.41
CA ARG A 250 23.75 8.36 13.40
C ARG A 250 23.72 7.84 14.83
N ALA A 251 23.13 6.68 15.04
CA ALA A 251 23.08 5.99 16.31
C ALA A 251 23.56 4.54 16.15
N ILE A 252 24.82 4.37 15.71
CA ILE A 252 25.45 3.04 15.51
C ILE A 252 25.45 2.21 16.82
N GLU A 253 25.42 2.88 17.97
CA GLU A 253 25.29 2.23 19.28
C GLU A 253 23.91 1.59 19.51
N LYS A 254 22.88 1.95 18.72
CA LYS A 254 21.59 1.27 18.72
C LYS A 254 21.64 0.04 17.83
N SER A 255 21.15 -1.09 18.36
CA SER A 255 21.09 -2.36 17.65
C SER A 255 20.40 -2.24 16.29
N ALA A 256 21.02 -2.82 15.25
CA ALA A 256 20.41 -2.96 13.94
C ALA A 256 19.08 -3.73 14.03
N LYS A 257 18.08 -3.30 13.27
CA LYS A 257 16.82 -4.02 13.17
C LYS A 257 16.92 -5.03 12.03
N ILE A 258 16.65 -6.28 12.31
CA ILE A 258 16.66 -7.35 11.31
C ILE A 258 15.23 -7.91 11.22
N GLY A 259 14.75 -8.08 9.99
CA GLY A 259 13.46 -8.68 9.65
C GLY A 259 13.64 -9.93 8.80
N LEU A 260 12.73 -10.88 8.97
CA LEU A 260 12.71 -12.14 8.22
C LEU A 260 11.28 -12.43 7.79
N ALA A 261 10.97 -12.55 6.51
CA ALA A 261 9.64 -12.88 6.04
C ALA A 261 9.66 -14.15 5.17
N LEU A 262 8.59 -14.94 5.26
CA LEU A 262 8.44 -16.18 4.51
C LEU A 262 7.01 -16.25 3.93
N ALA A 263 6.87 -15.97 2.65
CA ALA A 263 5.60 -16.17 1.95
C ALA A 263 5.61 -17.58 1.33
N LEU A 264 4.60 -18.38 1.69
CA LEU A 264 4.46 -19.75 1.19
C LEU A 264 3.25 -19.80 0.27
N LYS A 265 3.45 -20.30 -0.94
CA LYS A 265 2.37 -20.61 -1.86
C LYS A 265 2.49 -22.08 -2.27
N PRO A 266 1.44 -22.88 -2.06
CA PRO A 266 1.43 -24.30 -2.39
C PRO A 266 1.47 -24.52 -3.90
#